data_AF-I9RYU8-F1
#
_entry.id   AF-I9RYU8-F1
#
_cell.length_a   1.000
_cell.length_b   1.000
_cell.length_c   1.000
_cell.angle_alpha   90.00
_cell.angle_beta   90.00
_cell.angle_gamma   90.00
#
_symmetry.space_group_name_H-M   'P 1'
#
loop_
_entity.id
_entity.type
_entity.pdbx_description
1 polymer ?
#
loop_
_entity_poly.entity_id
_entity_poly.type
_entity_poly.pdbx_seq_one_letter_code
_entity_poly.pdbx_strand_id
1 'polypeptide(L)'
;MEENAPHQKDGRTDRLNKAYEYLRSEGVVHTKKELAAKIGVSYANVSSAMKGDPRYLTNNFLLKFNNAFGCIFNFDWLNVGWGHMIETEKGGINKVDEHTVTMSREVFDQITRLTETVLSQQRTIENLTSQKDTAVTA
;
A
#
# COMPACT_ATOMS: atom_id res chain seq x y z
N MET A 1 41.14 14.71 -28.06
CA MET A 1 40.43 15.78 -27.33
C MET A 1 39.28 15.09 -26.63
N GLU A 2 39.32 15.10 -25.31
CA GLU A 2 38.50 14.28 -24.43
C GLU A 2 37.03 14.74 -24.46
N GLU A 3 36.17 13.80 -24.79
CA GLU A 3 34.72 13.92 -24.92
C GLU A 3 34.10 14.22 -23.54
N ASN A 4 33.73 15.48 -23.28
CA ASN A 4 32.88 15.81 -22.13
C ASN A 4 31.41 15.64 -22.52
N ALA A 5 30.93 14.40 -22.43
CA ALA A 5 29.51 14.10 -22.50
C ALA A 5 28.76 14.87 -21.37
N PRO A 6 27.62 15.50 -21.66
CA PRO A 6 26.88 16.26 -20.66
C PRO A 6 26.47 15.35 -19.51
N HIS A 7 26.70 15.81 -18.28
CA HIS A 7 26.25 15.15 -17.06
C HIS A 7 24.74 14.86 -17.13
N GLN A 8 24.39 13.65 -17.55
CA GLN A 8 23.02 13.13 -17.52
C GLN A 8 22.58 13.21 -16.06
N LYS A 9 21.68 14.15 -15.73
CA LYS A 9 21.05 14.18 -14.41
C LYS A 9 20.40 12.82 -14.19
N ASP A 10 20.96 12.05 -13.27
CA ASP A 10 20.37 10.78 -12.86
C ASP A 10 18.97 11.10 -12.34
N GLY A 11 17.94 10.49 -12.93
CA GLY A 11 16.54 10.67 -12.53
C GLY A 11 16.31 10.38 -11.04
N ARG A 12 17.23 9.67 -10.38
CA ARG A 12 17.27 9.52 -8.92
C ARG A 12 17.32 10.85 -8.19
N THR A 13 18.04 11.84 -8.71
CA THR A 13 18.15 13.16 -8.08
C THR A 13 16.80 13.84 -8.03
N ASP A 14 16.06 13.83 -9.14
CA ASP A 14 14.73 14.43 -9.21
C ASP A 14 13.73 13.69 -8.31
N ARG A 15 13.82 12.36 -8.25
CA ARG A 15 12.96 11.53 -7.39
C ARG A 15 13.27 11.72 -5.91
N LEU A 16 14.54 11.81 -5.52
CA LEU A 16 14.94 12.13 -4.15
C LEU A 16 14.43 13.52 -3.74
N ASN A 17 14.56 14.52 -4.61
CA ASN A 17 14.07 15.87 -4.33
C ASN A 17 12.53 15.89 -4.24
N LYS A 18 11.81 15.14 -5.09
CA LYS A 18 10.35 14.97 -4.98
C LYS A 18 9.93 14.32 -3.66
N ALA A 19 10.62 13.23 -3.27
CA ALA A 19 10.37 12.56 -2.00
C ALA A 19 10.63 13.49 -0.80
N TYR A 20 11.68 14.32 -0.87
CA TYR A 20 11.96 15.32 0.15
C TYR A 20 10.85 16.39 0.25
N GLU A 21 10.40 16.94 -0.88
CA GLU A 21 9.31 17.95 -0.87
C GLU A 21 8.00 17.36 -0.34
N TYR A 22 7.72 16.08 -0.60
CA TYR A 22 6.59 15.38 0.02
C TYR A 22 6.71 15.36 1.55
N LEU A 23 7.86 14.96 2.09
CA LEU A 23 8.08 15.00 3.54
C LEU A 23 7.95 16.41 4.13
N ARG A 24 8.29 17.43 3.33
CA ARG A 24 8.17 18.84 3.72
C ARG A 24 6.74 19.34 3.69
N SER A 25 5.92 18.91 2.73
CA SER A 25 4.48 19.23 2.70
C SER A 25 3.72 18.55 3.84
N GLU A 26 4.11 17.32 4.19
CA GLU A 26 3.53 16.57 5.32
C GLU A 26 4.01 17.05 6.70
N GLY A 27 4.93 18.03 6.74
CA GLY A 27 5.47 18.57 7.99
C GLY A 27 6.41 17.63 8.76
N VAL A 28 6.94 16.59 8.10
CA VAL A 28 7.82 15.59 8.72
C VAL A 28 9.26 16.11 8.84
N VAL A 29 9.75 16.80 7.81
CA VAL A 29 11.04 17.52 7.84
C VAL A 29 10.93 18.83 7.08
N HIS A 30 11.49 19.91 7.62
CA HIS A 30 11.45 21.24 6.99
C HIS A 30 12.78 21.66 6.38
N THR A 31 13.89 21.07 6.86
CA THR A 31 15.24 21.47 6.43
C THR A 31 16.12 20.26 6.09
N LYS A 32 17.14 20.47 5.24
CA LYS A 32 18.17 19.45 4.95
C LYS A 32 18.96 19.02 6.20
N LYS A 33 19.03 19.88 7.22
CA LYS A 33 19.67 19.58 8.50
C LYS A 33 18.85 18.59 9.33
N GLU A 34 17.53 18.78 9.39
CA GLU A 34 16.61 17.82 10.01
C GLU A 34 16.60 16.49 9.26
N LEU A 35 16.58 16.53 7.92
CA LEU A 35 16.71 15.35 7.09
C LEU A 35 17.98 14.56 7.41
N ALA A 36 19.12 15.24 7.50
CA ALA A 36 20.40 14.63 7.86
C ALA A 36 20.36 13.97 9.25
N ALA A 37 19.76 14.64 10.24
CA ALA A 37 19.59 14.11 11.58
C ALA A 37 18.69 12.86 11.60
N LYS A 38 17.60 12.86 10.82
CA LYS A 38 16.65 11.75 10.76
C LYS A 38 17.25 10.50 10.10
N ILE A 39 18.03 10.68 9.03
CA ILE A 39 18.69 9.58 8.31
C ILE A 39 19.95 9.09 9.06
N GLY A 40 20.54 9.92 9.93
CA GLY A 40 21.78 9.61 10.63
C GLY A 40 23.02 9.77 9.73
N VAL A 41 23.02 10.76 8.84
CA VAL A 41 24.16 11.09 7.95
C VAL A 41 24.55 12.56 8.09
N SER A 42 25.73 12.94 7.63
CA SER A 42 26.16 14.34 7.67
C SER A 42 25.34 15.22 6.73
N TYR A 43 25.19 16.49 7.09
CA TYR A 43 24.56 17.49 6.22
C TYR A 43 25.25 17.59 4.84
N ALA A 44 26.58 17.49 4.82
CA ALA A 44 27.35 17.51 3.58
C ALA A 44 26.96 16.35 2.65
N ASN A 45 26.81 15.14 3.19
CA ASN A 45 26.40 13.97 2.41
C ASN A 45 24.98 14.16 1.83
N VAL A 46 24.04 14.66 2.62
CA VAL A 46 22.67 14.97 2.15
C VAL A 46 22.71 16.02 1.04
N SER A 47 23.47 17.11 1.25
CA SER A 47 23.58 18.20 0.28
C SER A 47 24.16 17.72 -1.05
N SER A 48 25.23 16.92 -1.01
CA SER A 48 25.83 16.34 -2.22
C SER A 48 24.92 15.32 -2.91
N ALA A 49 24.22 14.46 -2.14
CA ALA A 49 23.27 13.51 -2.70
C ALA A 49 22.08 14.19 -3.40
N MET A 50 21.51 15.24 -2.80
CA MET A 50 20.40 16.02 -3.41
C MET A 50 20.82 16.82 -4.64
N LYS A 51 22.13 17.07 -4.82
CA LYS A 51 22.72 17.65 -6.05
C LYS A 51 22.97 16.60 -7.13
N GLY A 52 22.82 15.31 -6.81
CA GLY A 52 23.04 14.21 -7.75
C GLY A 52 24.48 13.73 -7.85
N ASP A 53 25.34 14.04 -6.87
CA ASP A 53 26.72 13.53 -6.88
C ASP A 53 26.71 12.00 -6.71
N PRO A 54 27.19 11.21 -7.70
CA PRO A 54 27.14 9.74 -7.66
C PRO A 54 27.89 9.12 -6.48
N ARG A 55 28.86 9.84 -5.90
CA ARG A 55 29.62 9.37 -4.72
C ARG A 55 28.74 9.34 -3.45
N TYR A 56 27.68 10.14 -3.42
CA TYR A 56 26.80 10.30 -2.27
C TYR A 56 25.39 9.78 -2.55
N LEU A 57 24.86 9.98 -3.77
CA LEU A 57 23.58 9.44 -4.22
C LEU A 57 23.72 7.96 -4.60
N THR A 58 23.97 7.13 -3.59
CA THR A 58 24.14 5.68 -3.74
C THR A 58 22.86 4.95 -3.37
N ASN A 59 22.72 3.69 -3.81
CA ASN A 59 21.60 2.83 -3.40
C ASN A 59 21.51 2.72 -1.87
N ASN A 60 22.65 2.65 -1.18
CA ASN A 60 22.68 2.60 0.29
C ASN A 60 22.18 3.90 0.92
N PHE A 61 22.48 5.06 0.33
CA PHE A 61 21.91 6.33 0.77
C PHE A 61 20.38 6.34 0.60
N LEU A 62 19.87 5.87 -0.54
CA LEU A 62 18.42 5.79 -0.80
C LEU A 62 17.71 4.81 0.16
N LEU A 63 18.33 3.68 0.49
CA LEU A 63 17.82 2.73 1.49
C LEU A 63 17.75 3.38 2.87
N LYS A 64 18.82 4.04 3.32
CA LYS A 64 18.84 4.74 4.61
C LYS A 64 17.81 5.86 4.66
N PHE A 65 17.69 6.63 3.57
CA PHE A 65 16.66 7.65 3.42
C PHE A 65 15.27 7.05 3.61
N ASN A 66 14.93 6.00 2.87
CA ASN A 66 13.60 5.41 2.91
C ASN A 66 13.29 4.78 4.29
N ASN A 67 14.25 4.05 4.86
CA ASN A 67 14.12 3.41 6.17
C ASN A 67 13.87 4.43 7.29
N ALA A 68 14.49 5.61 7.22
CA ALA A 68 14.32 6.68 8.22
C ALA A 68 12.88 7.21 8.31
N PHE A 69 12.07 6.95 7.30
CA PHE A 69 10.66 7.33 7.23
C PHE A 69 9.73 6.11 7.18
N GLY A 70 10.18 4.93 7.63
CA GLY A 70 9.33 3.74 7.71
C GLY A 70 9.02 3.11 6.35
N CYS A 71 9.88 3.31 5.36
CA CYS A 71 9.73 2.75 4.02
C CYS A 71 8.46 3.22 3.27
N ILE A 72 8.00 4.44 3.53
CA ILE A 72 6.80 5.01 2.87
C ILE A 72 6.97 5.21 1.36
N PHE A 73 8.22 5.29 0.86
CA PHE A 73 8.48 5.44 -0.57
C PHE A 73 8.72 4.07 -1.20
N ASN A 74 8.21 3.86 -2.42
CA ASN A 74 8.56 2.68 -3.20
C ASN A 74 10.04 2.77 -3.60
N PHE A 75 10.83 1.75 -3.25
CA PHE A 75 12.27 1.76 -3.50
C PHE A 75 12.61 1.63 -4.99
N ASP A 76 11.84 0.88 -5.77
CA ASP A 76 12.02 0.76 -7.22
C ASP A 76 11.74 2.08 -7.92
N TRP A 77 10.71 2.81 -7.45
CA TRP A 77 10.49 4.16 -7.93
C TRP A 77 11.67 5.04 -7.59
N LEU A 78 12.11 5.06 -6.34
CA LEU A 78 13.20 5.93 -5.90
C LEU A 78 14.51 5.65 -6.65
N ASN A 79 14.87 4.37 -6.82
CA ASN A 79 16.13 3.93 -7.41
C ASN A 79 16.11 3.89 -8.94
N VAL A 80 15.16 3.18 -9.56
CA VAL A 80 15.12 2.96 -11.02
C VAL A 80 14.02 3.74 -11.74
N GLY A 81 13.08 4.34 -11.00
CA GLY A 81 12.00 5.15 -11.56
C GLY A 81 10.75 4.36 -11.94
N TRP A 82 10.63 3.10 -11.49
CA TRP A 82 9.51 2.23 -11.82
C TRP A 82 8.43 2.30 -10.74
N GLY A 83 7.16 2.34 -11.13
CA GLY A 83 6.04 2.43 -10.18
C GLY A 83 5.73 3.87 -9.74
N HIS A 84 5.15 4.01 -8.54
CA HIS A 84 4.71 5.29 -7.97
C HIS A 84 5.56 5.70 -6.76
N MET A 85 5.60 6.99 -6.43
CA MET A 85 6.45 7.54 -5.37
C MET A 85 6.12 6.98 -3.98
N ILE A 86 4.87 7.15 -3.58
CA ILE A 86 4.33 6.55 -2.38
C ILE A 86 3.67 5.27 -2.84
N GLU A 87 3.96 4.18 -2.15
CA GLU A 87 3.11 3.00 -2.22
C GLU A 87 1.87 3.36 -1.43
N THR A 88 1.02 4.22 -2.00
CA THR A 88 -0.36 4.35 -1.54
C THR A 88 -0.86 2.94 -1.52
N GLU A 89 -1.32 2.49 -0.36
CA GLU A 89 -1.80 1.13 -0.14
C GLU A 89 -2.33 0.55 -1.45
N LYS A 90 -1.63 -0.49 -1.92
CA LYS A 90 -2.03 -1.44 -2.95
C LYS A 90 -3.36 -1.06 -3.58
N GLY A 91 -3.38 -0.73 -4.87
CA GLY A 91 -4.63 -0.62 -5.62
C GLY A 91 -5.63 -1.69 -5.15
N GLY A 92 -6.65 -1.26 -4.41
CA GLY A 92 -7.84 -2.03 -4.05
C GLY A 92 -7.66 -3.38 -3.35
N ILE A 93 -6.73 -3.58 -2.42
CA ILE A 93 -6.94 -4.63 -1.41
C ILE A 93 -7.22 -3.95 -0.09
N ASN A 94 -8.50 -3.62 0.11
CA ASN A 94 -9.06 -3.45 1.44
C ASN A 94 -8.42 -4.52 2.32
N LYS A 95 -7.90 -4.19 3.50
CA LYS A 95 -7.93 -5.16 4.59
C LYS A 95 -9.40 -5.38 4.89
N VAL A 96 -10.04 -6.17 4.03
CA VAL A 96 -11.26 -6.87 4.30
C VAL A 96 -10.91 -7.57 5.61
N ASP A 97 -11.62 -7.22 6.69
CA ASP A 97 -11.61 -8.04 7.90
C ASP A 97 -11.60 -9.50 7.44
N GLU A 98 -10.81 -10.38 8.05
CA GLU A 98 -10.68 -11.79 7.62
C GLU A 98 -12.06 -12.47 7.45
N HIS A 99 -13.11 -11.89 8.07
CA HIS A 99 -14.50 -12.30 8.02
C HIS A 99 -15.41 -11.53 7.05
N THR A 100 -14.90 -10.62 6.22
CA THR A 100 -15.72 -9.86 5.27
C THR A 100 -15.60 -10.44 3.86
N VAL A 101 -16.71 -10.52 3.13
CA VAL A 101 -16.76 -11.00 1.74
C VAL A 101 -17.38 -9.91 0.87
N THR A 102 -16.72 -9.56 -0.24
CA THR A 102 -17.26 -8.61 -1.23
C THR A 102 -17.90 -9.39 -2.38
N MET A 103 -19.14 -9.05 -2.73
CA MET A 103 -19.89 -9.69 -3.81
C MET A 103 -20.84 -8.70 -4.50
N SER A 104 -21.34 -9.06 -5.68
CA SER A 104 -22.34 -8.27 -6.40
C SER A 104 -23.70 -8.29 -5.71
N ARG A 105 -24.48 -7.21 -5.86
CA ARG A 105 -25.86 -7.12 -5.33
C ARG A 105 -26.75 -8.27 -5.79
N GLU A 106 -26.62 -8.69 -7.04
CA GLU A 106 -27.39 -9.82 -7.59
C GLU A 106 -27.08 -11.14 -6.88
N VAL A 107 -25.81 -11.36 -6.53
CA VAL A 107 -25.37 -12.55 -5.79
C VAL A 107 -25.93 -12.52 -4.38
N PHE A 108 -25.91 -11.36 -3.72
CA PHE A 108 -26.54 -11.17 -2.41
C PHE A 108 -28.04 -11.49 -2.46
N ASP A 109 -28.78 -10.97 -3.44
CA ASP A 109 -30.21 -11.22 -3.58
C ASP A 109 -30.53 -12.70 -3.83
N GLN A 110 -29.67 -13.42 -4.55
CA GLN A 110 -29.81 -14.87 -4.72
C GLN A 110 -29.62 -15.63 -3.40
N ILE A 111 -28.63 -15.25 -2.60
CA ILE A 111 -28.38 -15.85 -1.28
C ILE A 111 -29.57 -15.60 -0.34
N THR A 112 -30.17 -14.41 -0.38
CA THR A 112 -31.37 -14.10 0.41
C THR A 112 -32.52 -15.03 0.05
N ARG A 113 -32.83 -15.19 -1.26
CA ARG A 113 -33.92 -16.07 -1.72
C ARG A 113 -33.68 -17.54 -1.37
N LEU A 114 -32.44 -18.00 -1.46
CA LEU A 114 -32.08 -19.36 -1.04
C LEU A 114 -32.28 -19.55 0.47
N THR A 115 -31.89 -18.57 1.29
CA THR A 115 -32.10 -18.59 2.74
C THR A 115 -33.59 -18.70 3.10
N GLU A 116 -34.44 -17.88 2.46
CA GLU A 116 -35.90 -17.95 2.65
C GLU A 116 -36.47 -19.31 2.26
N THR A 117 -36.00 -19.88 1.16
CA THR A 117 -36.43 -21.19 0.67
C THR A 117 -36.06 -22.29 1.65
N VAL A 118 -34.82 -22.29 2.17
CA VAL A 118 -34.35 -23.27 3.16
C VAL A 118 -35.17 -23.18 4.45
N LEU A 119 -35.45 -21.97 4.93
CA LEU A 119 -36.30 -21.77 6.11
C LEU A 119 -37.73 -22.25 5.89
N SER A 120 -38.27 -22.04 4.69
CA SER A 120 -39.60 -22.56 4.33
C SER A 120 -39.63 -24.08 4.31
N GLN A 121 -38.61 -24.72 3.74
CA GLN A 121 -38.47 -26.17 3.72
C GLN A 121 -38.39 -26.74 5.14
N GLN A 122 -37.62 -26.11 6.03
CA GLN A 122 -37.49 -26.53 7.42
C GLN A 122 -38.85 -26.53 8.16
N ARG A 123 -39.65 -25.47 8.00
CA ARG A 123 -41.01 -25.41 8.57
C ARG A 123 -41.94 -26.50 8.03
N THR A 124 -41.87 -26.79 6.72
CA THR A 124 -42.67 -27.86 6.13
C THR A 124 -42.28 -29.23 6.68
N ILE A 125 -40.99 -29.49 6.85
CA ILE A 125 -40.49 -30.74 7.45
C ILE A 125 -40.99 -30.87 8.88
N GLU A 126 -40.89 -29.81 9.69
CA GLU A 126 -41.40 -29.79 11.07
C GLU A 126 -42.89 -30.16 11.12
N ASN A 127 -43.72 -29.49 10.32
CA ASN A 127 -45.16 -29.79 10.25
C ASN A 127 -45.48 -31.22 9.82
N LEU A 128 -44.73 -31.79 8.88
CA LEU A 128 -44.93 -33.17 8.42
C LEU A 128 -44.47 -34.19 9.47
N THR A 129 -43.38 -33.91 10.19
CA THR A 129 -42.92 -34.78 11.29
C THR A 129 -43.91 -34.78 12.47
N SER A 130 -44.43 -33.62 12.88
CA SER A 130 -45.43 -33.54 13.97
C SER A 130 -46.75 -34.23 13.64
N GLN A 131 -47.18 -34.17 12.36
CA GLN A 131 -48.36 -34.90 11.90
C GLN A 131 -48.15 -36.41 11.88
N LYS A 132 -46.93 -36.86 11.56
CA LYS A 132 -46.59 -38.29 11.55
C LYS A 132 -46.60 -38.89 12.96
N ASP A 133 -46.13 -38.15 13.97
CA ASP A 133 -46.13 -38.62 15.37
C ASP A 133 -47.54 -38.70 15.98
N THR A 134 -48.44 -37.80 15.57
CA THR A 134 -49.85 -37.84 15.98
C THR A 134 -50.65 -38.94 15.28
N ALA A 135 -50.31 -39.30 14.05
CA ALA A 135 -50.97 -40.38 13.30
C ALA A 135 -50.54 -41.80 13.70
N VAL A 136 -49.40 -41.98 14.35
CA VAL A 136 -48.89 -43.30 14.81
C VAL A 136 -49.38 -43.65 16.23
N THR A 137 -49.93 -42.69 16.97
CA THR A 137 -50.37 -42.86 18.37
C THR A 137 -51.90 -43.03 18.51
N ALA A 138 -52.64 -43.08 17.39
CA ALA A 138 -54.10 -43.29 17.33
C ALA A 138 -54.44 -44.64 16.70
#